data_AF-A0AAN8CKR3-F1
#
_entry.id   AF-A0AAN8CKR3-F1
#
_cell.length_a   1.000
_cell.length_b   1.000
_cell.length_c   1.000
_cell.angle_alpha   90.00
_cell.angle_beta   90.00
_cell.angle_gamma   90.00
#
_symmetry.space_group_name_H-M   'P 1'
#
loop_
_entity.id
_entity.type
_entity.pdbx_description
1 polymer ?
#
loop_
_entity_poly.entity_id
_entity_poly.type
_entity_poly.pdbx_seq_one_letter_code
_entity_poly.pdbx_strand_id
1 'polypeptide(L)'
;MWTSALQLVFIGFYLQVPTCYPSCTFYGLVANCPSRNHYWVPTLPPNITHLYLQMNFIKSFLKWLNVTNVTFASPTEEYRCEFPAALQNLPLGNFSRVIEPCGEDDAKAIQDLQLALFIFNAVLVITVILSGFIYARLRGHIFIIYKTIVGRVLEGPKPNLPVDEVQYDAFLSFSENDYGWVEAALLKKLDNQFSEENLFRCCFEARDFLPGEDHLTNIRDAIWSSRKTVCVVSKEFLKDGWCLEAFTLAQGRMLEELTDVLVMVVVGKMAHYQLMKYQAVRAFVQRREYLTWPEDPQDLEWFYERLVSKILKDTKVKKFAEDQPEPAQPDAQTQEEEGIQLENIGPIPCQL
;
A
#
# COMPACT_ATOMS: atom_id res chain seq x y z
N MET A 1 3.56 -3.58 -11.96
CA MET A 1 4.72 -4.12 -12.68
C MET A 1 5.41 -5.31 -11.98
N TRP A 2 5.28 -5.51 -10.66
CA TRP A 2 5.93 -6.63 -9.96
C TRP A 2 5.21 -7.99 -10.05
N THR A 3 3.92 -8.02 -10.40
CA THR A 3 3.13 -9.26 -10.46
C THR A 3 3.41 -10.12 -11.70
N SER A 4 3.83 -9.50 -12.81
CA SER A 4 4.14 -10.19 -14.06
C SER A 4 5.47 -10.96 -14.01
N ALA A 5 6.43 -10.52 -13.18
CA ALA A 5 7.70 -11.20 -13.00
C ALA A 5 7.54 -12.50 -12.19
N LEU A 6 6.64 -12.52 -11.20
CA LEU A 6 6.34 -13.71 -10.38
C LEU A 6 5.69 -14.84 -11.19
N GLN A 7 4.85 -14.51 -12.17
CA GLN A 7 4.22 -15.52 -13.04
C GLN A 7 5.23 -16.17 -14.00
N LEU A 8 6.22 -15.42 -14.51
CA LEU A 8 7.28 -15.97 -15.36
C LEU A 8 8.24 -16.87 -14.59
N VAL A 9 8.53 -16.55 -13.32
CA VAL A 9 9.34 -17.41 -12.43
C VAL A 9 8.65 -18.73 -12.13
N PHE A 10 7.32 -18.73 -11.94
CA PHE A 10 6.55 -19.96 -11.74
C PHE A 10 6.54 -20.85 -13.00
N ILE A 11 6.41 -20.29 -14.20
CA ILE A 11 6.47 -21.05 -15.46
C ILE A 11 7.89 -21.60 -15.72
N GLY A 12 8.93 -20.85 -15.34
CA GLY A 12 10.33 -21.30 -15.44
C GLY A 12 10.65 -22.50 -14.53
N PHE A 13 10.08 -22.55 -13.33
CA PHE A 13 10.26 -23.70 -12.41
C PHE A 13 9.59 -24.98 -12.88
N TYR A 14 8.51 -24.90 -13.68
CA TYR A 14 7.85 -26.08 -14.25
C TYR A 14 8.57 -26.69 -15.46
N LEU A 15 9.55 -25.99 -16.05
CA LEU A 15 10.26 -26.46 -17.26
C LEU A 15 11.67 -27.00 -17.01
N GLN A 16 12.19 -26.90 -15.78
CA GLN A 16 13.44 -27.58 -15.41
C GLN A 16 13.15 -28.89 -14.69
N VAL A 17 12.97 -29.95 -15.49
CA VAL A 17 13.13 -31.32 -15.01
C VAL A 17 14.56 -31.78 -15.36
N PRO A 18 15.56 -31.55 -14.49
CA PRO A 18 16.88 -32.15 -14.67
C PRO A 18 16.75 -33.64 -14.36
N THR A 19 16.57 -34.46 -15.39
CA THR A 19 16.56 -35.91 -15.21
C THR A 19 17.97 -36.47 -15.42
N CYS A 20 18.79 -36.45 -14.36
CA CYS A 20 19.97 -37.31 -14.30
C CYS A 20 19.50 -38.75 -14.11
N TYR A 21 19.69 -39.59 -15.12
CA TYR A 21 19.29 -41.00 -15.06
C TYR A 21 20.37 -41.87 -14.42
N PRO A 22 20.00 -42.90 -13.65
CA PRO A 22 20.97 -43.86 -13.13
C PRO A 22 21.67 -44.56 -14.29
N SER A 23 23.00 -44.66 -14.26
CA SER A 23 23.79 -45.28 -15.34
C SER A 23 24.00 -46.78 -15.09
N CYS A 24 24.14 -47.58 -16.15
CA CYS A 24 24.53 -48.99 -16.07
C CYS A 24 26.05 -49.16 -15.89
N THR A 25 26.47 -50.29 -15.34
CA THR A 25 27.89 -50.69 -15.35
C THR A 25 28.18 -51.58 -16.57
N PHE A 26 29.32 -51.37 -17.22
CA PHE A 26 29.69 -52.07 -18.46
C PHE A 26 30.89 -52.97 -18.23
N TYR A 27 30.81 -54.23 -18.69
CA TYR A 27 31.87 -55.22 -18.64
C TYR A 27 32.03 -55.86 -20.02
N GLY A 28 32.93 -55.32 -20.85
CA GLY A 28 33.10 -55.79 -22.23
C GLY A 28 31.82 -55.65 -23.05
N LEU A 29 31.25 -56.78 -23.50
CA LEU A 29 29.99 -56.85 -24.27
C LEU A 29 28.73 -56.88 -23.38
N VAL A 30 28.88 -56.81 -22.05
CA VAL A 30 27.80 -56.95 -21.07
C VAL A 30 27.46 -55.60 -20.44
N ALA A 31 26.18 -55.23 -20.48
CA ALA A 31 25.62 -54.12 -19.71
C ALA A 31 24.86 -54.65 -18.49
N ASN A 32 25.27 -54.22 -17.29
CA ASN A 32 24.74 -54.66 -16.02
C ASN A 32 23.98 -53.51 -15.32
N CYS A 33 22.65 -53.62 -15.25
CA CYS A 33 21.74 -52.58 -14.77
C CYS A 33 20.68 -53.05 -13.74
N PRO A 34 20.93 -54.02 -12.83
CA PRO A 34 19.91 -54.51 -11.91
C PRO A 34 19.62 -53.52 -10.78
N SER A 35 18.36 -53.50 -10.32
CA SER A 35 17.93 -52.77 -9.11
C SER A 35 18.24 -51.26 -9.12
N ARG A 36 18.18 -50.61 -10.28
CA ARG A 36 18.50 -49.18 -10.44
C ARG A 36 17.27 -48.29 -10.67
N ASN A 37 16.05 -48.81 -10.47
CA ASN A 37 14.79 -48.09 -10.70
C ASN A 37 14.68 -47.48 -12.11
N HIS A 38 15.21 -48.16 -13.14
CA HIS A 38 15.03 -47.72 -14.51
C HIS A 38 13.56 -47.78 -14.95
N TYR A 39 13.06 -46.68 -15.54
CA TYR A 39 11.70 -46.61 -16.11
C TYR A 39 11.65 -46.89 -17.62
N TRP A 40 12.79 -46.95 -18.30
CA TRP A 40 12.95 -47.38 -19.70
C TRP A 40 14.33 -48.04 -19.86
N VAL A 41 14.56 -48.74 -20.98
CA VAL A 41 15.88 -49.32 -21.27
C VAL A 41 16.86 -48.21 -21.62
N PRO A 42 17.99 -48.07 -20.91
CA PRO A 42 18.98 -47.04 -21.20
C PRO A 42 19.59 -47.22 -22.60
N THR A 43 20.09 -46.13 -23.18
CA THR A 43 20.78 -46.18 -24.47
C THR A 43 22.04 -47.05 -24.35
N LEU A 44 22.07 -48.14 -25.12
CA LEU A 44 23.17 -49.09 -25.10
C LEU A 44 24.17 -48.76 -26.21
N PRO A 45 25.49 -48.82 -25.94
CA PRO A 45 26.50 -48.77 -26.98
C PRO A 45 26.30 -49.89 -28.01
N PRO A 46 26.66 -49.69 -29.29
CA PRO A 46 26.41 -50.66 -30.36
C PRO A 46 27.13 -52.01 -30.18
N ASN A 47 28.16 -52.05 -29.33
CA ASN A 47 28.96 -53.25 -29.07
C ASN A 47 28.36 -54.15 -27.97
N ILE A 48 27.26 -53.75 -27.29
CA ILE A 48 26.68 -54.54 -26.21
C ILE A 48 25.77 -55.64 -26.78
N THR A 49 26.06 -56.88 -26.40
CA THR A 49 25.28 -58.06 -26.81
C THR A 49 24.49 -58.67 -25.65
N HIS A 50 24.92 -58.46 -24.40
CA HIS A 50 24.26 -59.01 -23.21
C HIS A 50 23.77 -57.91 -22.27
N LEU A 51 22.54 -58.02 -21.78
CA LEU A 51 21.90 -57.01 -20.94
C LEU A 51 21.23 -57.62 -19.70
N TYR A 52 21.56 -57.08 -18.52
CA TYR A 52 20.96 -57.44 -17.23
C TYR A 52 20.12 -56.29 -16.70
N LEU A 53 18.79 -56.50 -16.61
CA LEU A 53 17.82 -55.47 -16.22
C LEU A 53 16.88 -55.89 -15.08
N GLN A 54 17.22 -56.92 -14.32
CA GLN A 54 16.38 -57.43 -13.24
C GLN A 54 16.05 -56.36 -12.18
N MET A 55 14.88 -56.47 -11.54
CA MET A 55 14.43 -55.57 -10.47
C MET A 55 14.36 -54.07 -10.88
N ASN A 56 13.88 -53.78 -12.09
CA ASN A 56 13.61 -52.41 -12.56
C ASN A 56 12.13 -52.24 -12.96
N PHE A 57 11.69 -50.99 -13.11
CA PHE A 57 10.29 -50.61 -13.42
C PHE A 57 10.12 -50.18 -14.88
N ILE A 58 10.56 -51.03 -15.83
CA ILE A 58 10.71 -50.65 -17.24
C ILE A 58 9.35 -50.56 -17.93
N LYS A 59 8.96 -49.34 -18.33
CA LYS A 59 7.80 -49.08 -19.19
C LYS A 59 8.12 -49.44 -20.64
N SER A 60 7.11 -49.90 -21.37
CA SER A 60 7.22 -50.24 -22.82
C SER A 60 8.31 -51.27 -23.16
N PHE A 61 8.74 -52.09 -22.19
CA PHE A 61 9.80 -53.09 -22.34
C PHE A 61 9.52 -54.08 -23.48
N LEU A 62 8.26 -54.51 -23.66
CA LEU A 62 7.84 -55.42 -24.73
C LEU A 62 8.01 -54.83 -26.14
N LYS A 63 7.74 -53.53 -26.31
CA LYS A 63 7.95 -52.84 -27.58
C LYS A 63 9.44 -52.81 -27.93
N TRP A 64 10.28 -52.59 -26.93
CA TRP A 64 11.73 -52.62 -27.09
C TRP A 64 12.24 -54.03 -27.38
N LEU A 65 11.79 -55.07 -26.63
CA LEU A 65 12.15 -56.47 -26.88
C LEU A 65 11.84 -56.94 -28.30
N ASN A 66 10.76 -56.45 -28.91
CA ASN A 66 10.38 -56.83 -30.28
C ASN A 66 11.31 -56.27 -31.37
N VAL A 67 12.09 -55.23 -31.06
CA VAL A 67 12.92 -54.51 -32.04
C VAL A 67 14.42 -54.77 -31.82
N THR A 68 14.82 -55.26 -30.65
CA THR A 68 16.24 -55.33 -30.29
C THR A 68 16.93 -56.61 -30.72
N ASN A 69 18.19 -56.46 -31.14
CA ASN A 69 19.09 -57.56 -31.46
C ASN A 69 19.98 -57.96 -30.27
N VAL A 70 19.66 -57.47 -29.06
CA VAL A 70 20.45 -57.71 -27.84
C VAL A 70 19.98 -59.02 -27.20
N THR A 71 20.90 -59.94 -26.95
CA THR A 71 20.60 -61.22 -26.30
C THR A 71 20.44 -61.04 -24.79
N PHE A 72 19.32 -61.50 -24.23
CA PHE A 72 19.15 -61.56 -22.78
C PHE A 72 19.92 -62.74 -22.21
N ALA A 73 20.65 -62.50 -21.13
CA ALA A 73 21.43 -63.54 -20.48
C ALA A 73 20.55 -64.52 -19.68
N SER A 74 19.39 -64.08 -19.18
CA SER A 74 18.37 -64.96 -18.59
C SER A 74 17.26 -65.25 -19.61
N PRO A 75 16.73 -66.50 -19.67
CA PRO A 75 15.63 -66.85 -20.56
C PRO A 75 14.44 -65.90 -20.36
N THR A 76 13.88 -65.39 -21.46
CA THR A 76 12.70 -64.50 -21.43
C THR A 76 11.47 -65.15 -20.76
N GLU A 77 11.46 -66.48 -20.67
CA GLU A 77 10.43 -67.30 -20.05
C GLU A 77 10.44 -67.26 -18.51
N GLU A 78 11.54 -66.81 -17.88
CA GLU A 78 11.66 -66.70 -16.42
C GLU A 78 11.04 -65.41 -15.86
N TYR A 79 10.76 -64.43 -16.72
CA TYR A 79 10.18 -63.16 -16.29
C TYR A 79 8.69 -63.28 -16.03
N ARG A 80 8.28 -62.93 -14.82
CA ARG A 80 6.88 -62.90 -14.37
C ARG A 80 6.46 -61.48 -14.01
N CYS A 81 5.18 -61.18 -14.20
CA CYS A 81 4.60 -59.91 -13.81
C CYS A 81 4.40 -59.87 -12.28
N GLU A 82 4.91 -58.83 -11.63
CA GLU A 82 4.64 -58.58 -10.19
C GLU A 82 3.39 -57.73 -10.00
N PHE A 83 3.15 -56.79 -10.92
CA PHE A 83 2.02 -55.87 -10.92
C PHE A 83 1.36 -55.80 -12.31
N PRO A 84 0.05 -55.47 -12.39
CA PRO A 84 -0.91 -55.31 -11.29
C PRO A 84 -1.31 -56.64 -10.66
N ALA A 85 -1.89 -56.63 -9.45
CA ALA A 85 -2.24 -57.83 -8.69
C ALA A 85 -3.07 -58.87 -9.49
N ALA A 86 -3.91 -58.40 -10.43
CA ALA A 86 -4.69 -59.26 -11.32
C ALA A 86 -3.86 -60.10 -12.31
N LEU A 87 -2.63 -59.67 -12.61
CA LEU A 87 -1.71 -60.32 -13.55
C LEU A 87 -0.47 -60.88 -12.84
N GLN A 88 -0.48 -60.95 -11.51
CA GLN A 88 0.68 -61.39 -10.74
C GLN A 88 1.06 -62.84 -11.10
N ASN A 89 2.36 -63.09 -11.22
CA ASN A 89 2.97 -64.37 -11.62
C ASN A 89 2.73 -64.82 -13.08
N LEU A 90 2.07 -64.00 -13.91
CA LEU A 90 1.87 -64.30 -15.34
C LEU A 90 3.22 -64.23 -16.09
N PRO A 91 3.57 -65.23 -16.93
CA PRO A 91 4.79 -65.17 -17.73
C PRO A 91 4.70 -64.08 -18.80
N LEU A 92 5.82 -63.39 -19.03
CA LEU A 92 5.90 -62.22 -19.90
C LEU A 92 5.42 -62.49 -21.34
N GLY A 93 5.64 -63.69 -21.88
CA GLY A 93 5.17 -64.07 -23.21
C GLY A 93 3.64 -64.08 -23.38
N ASN A 94 2.89 -64.31 -22.29
CA ASN A 94 1.43 -64.30 -22.30
C ASN A 94 0.83 -62.94 -21.95
N PHE A 95 1.63 -62.00 -21.44
CA PHE A 95 1.18 -60.67 -21.02
C PHE A 95 0.60 -59.85 -22.18
N SER A 96 1.22 -59.87 -23.36
CA SER A 96 0.74 -59.11 -24.54
C SER A 96 -0.65 -59.52 -25.03
N ARG A 97 -1.15 -60.69 -24.63
CA ARG A 97 -2.49 -61.17 -25.02
C ARG A 97 -3.61 -60.72 -24.09
N VAL A 98 -3.27 -60.28 -22.88
CA VAL A 98 -4.23 -60.01 -21.79
C VAL A 98 -4.46 -58.51 -21.59
N ILE A 99 -3.60 -57.66 -22.14
CA ILE A 99 -3.66 -56.22 -21.91
C ILE A 99 -4.42 -55.50 -23.01
N GLU A 100 -5.51 -54.87 -22.61
CA GLU A 100 -6.07 -53.74 -23.33
C GLU A 100 -5.12 -52.54 -23.17
N PRO A 101 -4.76 -51.83 -24.26
CA PRO A 101 -3.99 -50.61 -24.15
C PRO A 101 -4.71 -49.63 -23.23
N CYS A 102 -4.01 -49.09 -22.22
CA CYS A 102 -4.54 -47.98 -21.41
C CYS A 102 -4.94 -46.86 -22.39
N GLY A 103 -6.23 -46.55 -22.43
CA GLY A 103 -6.86 -45.79 -23.51
C GLY A 103 -6.20 -44.44 -23.74
N GLU A 104 -6.04 -44.07 -25.01
CA GLU A 104 -5.67 -42.71 -25.45
C GLU A 104 -6.62 -41.63 -24.87
N ASP A 105 -7.79 -42.05 -24.38
CA ASP A 105 -8.82 -41.24 -23.73
C ASP A 105 -8.33 -40.52 -22.46
N ASP A 106 -7.44 -41.13 -21.66
CA ASP A 106 -6.95 -40.50 -20.43
C ASP A 106 -5.97 -39.35 -20.72
N ALA A 107 -5.13 -39.50 -21.75
CA ALA A 107 -4.18 -38.47 -22.16
C ALA A 107 -4.90 -37.26 -22.77
N LYS A 108 -5.94 -37.51 -23.56
CA LYS A 108 -6.79 -36.48 -24.16
C LYS A 108 -7.60 -35.73 -23.09
N ALA A 109 -8.16 -36.44 -22.12
CA ALA A 109 -8.88 -35.83 -21.00
C ALA A 109 -7.98 -34.93 -20.14
N ILE A 110 -6.73 -35.34 -19.90
CA ILE A 110 -5.74 -34.52 -19.18
C ILE A 110 -5.41 -33.25 -19.99
N GLN A 111 -5.22 -33.36 -21.30
CA GLN A 111 -4.96 -32.20 -22.17
C GLN A 111 -6.15 -31.23 -22.21
N ASP A 112 -7.38 -31.75 -22.33
CA ASP A 112 -8.60 -30.95 -22.33
C ASP A 112 -8.79 -30.21 -20.99
N LEU A 113 -8.51 -30.88 -19.87
CA LEU A 113 -8.54 -30.27 -18.54
C LEU A 113 -7.47 -29.18 -18.38
N GLN A 114 -6.25 -29.41 -18.88
CA GLN A 114 -5.17 -28.41 -18.87
C GLN A 114 -5.55 -27.17 -19.69
N LEU A 115 -6.13 -27.36 -20.88
CA LEU A 115 -6.60 -26.27 -21.72
C LEU A 115 -7.73 -25.48 -21.02
N ALA A 116 -8.70 -26.18 -20.43
CA ALA A 116 -9.80 -25.55 -19.71
C ALA A 116 -9.31 -24.70 -18.52
N LEU A 117 -8.38 -25.23 -17.72
CA LEU A 117 -7.76 -24.49 -16.62
C LEU A 117 -6.96 -23.28 -17.11
N PHE A 118 -6.24 -23.41 -18.23
CA PHE A 118 -5.50 -22.29 -18.82
C PHE A 118 -6.45 -21.17 -19.27
N ILE A 119 -7.53 -21.51 -19.99
CA ILE A 119 -8.53 -20.54 -20.44
C ILE A 119 -9.19 -19.86 -19.24
N PHE A 120 -9.60 -20.63 -18.22
CA PHE A 120 -10.22 -20.08 -17.02
C PHE A 120 -9.31 -19.07 -16.31
N ASN A 121 -8.03 -19.43 -16.11
CA ASN A 121 -7.06 -18.53 -15.48
C ASN A 121 -6.82 -17.27 -16.34
N ALA A 122 -6.70 -17.42 -17.66
CA ALA A 122 -6.52 -16.29 -18.57
C ALA A 122 -7.72 -15.34 -18.51
N VAL A 123 -8.95 -15.86 -18.56
CA VAL A 123 -10.18 -15.06 -18.45
C VAL A 123 -10.24 -14.35 -17.10
N LEU A 124 -9.92 -15.03 -16.00
CA LEU A 124 -9.90 -14.43 -14.66
C LEU A 124 -8.88 -13.30 -14.55
N VAL A 125 -7.68 -13.46 -15.12
CA VAL A 125 -6.67 -12.39 -15.14
C VAL A 125 -7.17 -11.19 -15.97
N ILE A 126 -7.77 -11.45 -17.14
CA ILE A 126 -8.30 -10.39 -18.01
C ILE A 126 -9.43 -9.62 -17.29
N THR A 127 -10.36 -10.31 -16.63
CA THR A 127 -11.47 -9.64 -15.93
C THR A 127 -10.99 -8.81 -14.74
N VAL A 128 -9.96 -9.26 -14.01
CA VAL A 128 -9.35 -8.46 -12.93
C VAL A 128 -8.66 -7.21 -13.48
N ILE A 129 -7.93 -7.32 -14.60
CA ILE A 129 -7.28 -6.16 -15.22
C ILE A 129 -8.33 -5.16 -15.74
N LEU A 130 -9.36 -5.65 -16.43
CA LEU A 130 -10.43 -4.80 -16.95
C LEU A 130 -11.22 -4.12 -15.83
N SER A 131 -11.57 -4.84 -14.76
CA SER A 131 -12.27 -4.25 -13.62
C SER A 131 -11.42 -3.19 -12.91
N GLY A 132 -10.12 -3.45 -12.72
CA GLY A 132 -9.19 -2.45 -12.19
C GLY A 132 -9.08 -1.19 -13.07
N PHE A 133 -9.03 -1.37 -14.39
CA PHE A 133 -9.01 -0.25 -15.34
C PHE A 133 -10.31 0.56 -15.33
N ILE A 134 -11.45 -0.11 -15.34
CA ILE A 134 -12.78 0.53 -15.25
C ILE A 134 -12.89 1.30 -13.93
N TYR A 135 -12.51 0.69 -12.81
CA TYR A 135 -12.52 1.36 -11.51
C TYR A 135 -11.62 2.61 -11.50
N ALA A 136 -10.39 2.51 -12.01
CA ALA A 136 -9.46 3.65 -12.07
C ALA A 136 -10.03 4.84 -12.88
N ARG A 137 -10.87 4.58 -13.88
CA ARG A 137 -11.53 5.61 -14.69
C ARG A 137 -12.84 6.13 -14.10
N LEU A 138 -13.55 5.31 -13.32
CA LEU A 138 -14.88 5.63 -12.82
C LEU A 138 -14.91 5.98 -11.33
N ARG A 139 -13.80 5.86 -10.59
CA ARG A 139 -13.74 6.12 -9.15
C ARG A 139 -14.34 7.48 -8.76
N GLY A 140 -14.02 8.54 -9.50
CA GLY A 140 -14.56 9.88 -9.26
C GLY A 140 -16.06 9.96 -9.50
N HIS A 141 -16.56 9.36 -10.58
CA HIS A 141 -18.01 9.30 -10.85
C HIS A 141 -18.75 8.47 -9.80
N ILE A 142 -18.20 7.33 -9.39
CA ILE A 142 -18.75 6.50 -8.32
C ILE A 142 -18.85 7.32 -7.03
N PHE A 143 -17.81 8.08 -6.69
CA PHE A 143 -17.80 8.94 -5.52
C PHE A 143 -18.88 10.03 -5.59
N ILE A 144 -19.02 10.72 -6.73
CA ILE A 144 -20.04 11.75 -6.94
C ILE A 144 -21.46 11.16 -6.82
N ILE A 145 -21.71 10.01 -7.43
CA ILE A 145 -23.02 9.33 -7.36
C ILE A 145 -23.31 8.90 -5.92
N TYR A 146 -22.34 8.26 -5.26
CA TYR A 146 -22.44 7.85 -3.86
C TYR A 146 -22.79 9.06 -2.96
N LYS A 147 -22.08 10.18 -3.11
CA LYS A 147 -22.36 11.42 -2.37
C LYS A 147 -23.74 11.97 -2.69
N THR A 148 -24.15 12.01 -3.96
CA THR A 148 -25.48 12.51 -4.34
C THR A 148 -26.59 11.71 -3.68
N ILE A 149 -26.42 10.38 -3.56
CA ILE A 149 -27.39 9.50 -2.88
C ILE A 149 -27.35 9.75 -1.37
N VAL A 150 -26.16 9.74 -0.76
CA VAL A 150 -25.98 9.97 0.68
C VAL A 150 -26.54 11.33 1.09
N GLY A 151 -26.22 12.40 0.36
CA GLY A 151 -26.73 13.75 0.61
C GLY A 151 -28.25 13.81 0.58
N ARG A 152 -28.89 13.20 -0.42
CA ARG A 152 -30.36 13.13 -0.48
C ARG A 152 -31.01 12.38 0.68
N VAL A 153 -30.31 11.43 1.29
CA VAL A 153 -30.83 10.58 2.37
C VAL A 153 -30.48 11.13 3.76
N LEU A 154 -29.35 11.83 3.89
CA LEU A 154 -28.72 12.17 5.18
C LEU A 154 -28.44 13.67 5.39
N GLU A 155 -28.49 14.53 4.36
CA GLU A 155 -28.21 15.96 4.59
C GLU A 155 -29.35 16.64 5.33
N GLY A 156 -29.08 16.94 6.60
CA GLY A 156 -29.76 18.00 7.34
C GLY A 156 -29.37 19.40 6.81
N PRO A 157 -29.88 20.47 7.43
CA PRO A 157 -29.61 21.84 7.02
C PRO A 157 -28.10 22.11 6.87
N LYS A 158 -27.72 22.93 5.88
CA LYS A 158 -26.34 23.40 5.71
C LYS A 158 -25.79 23.89 7.07
N PRO A 159 -24.54 23.56 7.44
CA PRO A 159 -23.96 24.05 8.67
C PRO A 159 -24.07 25.58 8.71
N ASN A 160 -24.75 26.11 9.72
CA ASN A 160 -24.73 27.54 9.96
C ASN A 160 -23.31 27.92 10.36
N LEU A 161 -22.77 28.96 9.74
CA LEU A 161 -21.50 29.53 10.14
C LEU A 161 -21.62 29.95 11.62
N PRO A 162 -20.61 29.67 12.46
CA PRO A 162 -20.57 30.23 13.80
C PRO A 162 -20.63 31.75 13.67
N VAL A 163 -21.60 32.38 14.34
CA VAL A 163 -21.70 33.85 14.44
C VAL A 163 -20.64 34.29 15.44
N ASP A 164 -19.40 34.31 14.99
CA ASP A 164 -18.28 34.93 15.69
C ASP A 164 -18.01 36.29 15.02
N GLU A 165 -17.59 37.30 15.78
CA GLU A 165 -17.39 38.70 15.34
C GLU A 165 -16.20 38.88 14.37
N VAL A 166 -15.91 37.91 13.52
CA VAL A 166 -14.72 37.84 12.67
C VAL A 166 -15.10 38.28 11.27
N GLN A 167 -14.37 39.27 10.72
CA GLN A 167 -14.70 39.92 9.46
C GLN A 167 -14.64 38.98 8.25
N TYR A 168 -13.73 38.00 8.30
CA TYR A 168 -13.47 37.03 7.23
C TYR A 168 -13.47 35.59 7.74
N ASP A 169 -13.94 34.67 6.91
CA ASP A 169 -13.93 33.25 7.22
C ASP A 169 -12.53 32.65 7.00
N ALA A 170 -11.80 33.15 5.99
CA ALA A 170 -10.45 32.71 5.69
C ALA A 170 -9.60 33.82 5.04
N PHE A 171 -8.36 33.99 5.50
CA PHE A 171 -7.31 34.72 4.80
C PHE A 171 -6.53 33.76 3.89
N LEU A 172 -6.44 34.05 2.60
CA LEU A 172 -5.61 33.29 1.66
C LEU A 172 -4.26 34.00 1.46
N SER A 173 -3.20 33.37 1.93
CA SER A 173 -1.82 33.80 1.70
C SER A 173 -1.20 32.98 0.57
N PHE A 174 -0.82 33.64 -0.51
CA PHE A 174 -0.24 33.04 -1.71
C PHE A 174 0.65 34.06 -2.43
N SER A 175 1.60 33.60 -3.24
CA SER A 175 2.46 34.50 -4.02
C SER A 175 1.68 35.14 -5.16
N GLU A 176 1.96 36.40 -5.47
CA GLU A 176 1.34 37.12 -6.61
C GLU A 176 1.48 36.33 -7.93
N ASN A 177 2.61 35.62 -8.11
CA ASN A 177 2.86 34.78 -9.28
C ASN A 177 1.88 33.61 -9.43
N ASP A 178 1.21 33.20 -8.35
CA ASP A 178 0.21 32.14 -8.33
C ASP A 178 -1.24 32.67 -8.42
N TYR A 179 -1.45 33.99 -8.48
CA TYR A 179 -2.79 34.60 -8.43
C TYR A 179 -3.76 33.99 -9.44
N GLY A 180 -3.35 33.88 -10.71
CA GLY A 180 -4.22 33.33 -11.76
C GLY A 180 -4.66 31.89 -11.51
N TRP A 181 -3.80 31.08 -10.89
CA TRP A 181 -4.16 29.72 -10.47
C TRP A 181 -5.09 29.75 -9.25
N VAL A 182 -4.77 30.56 -8.23
CA VAL A 182 -5.57 30.68 -6.99
C VAL A 182 -6.97 31.18 -7.28
N GLU A 183 -7.11 32.16 -8.17
CA GLU A 183 -8.41 32.68 -8.59
C GLU A 183 -9.28 31.59 -9.23
N ALA A 184 -8.71 30.86 -10.19
CA ALA A 184 -9.42 29.81 -10.92
C ALA A 184 -9.75 28.57 -10.06
N ALA A 185 -8.82 28.19 -9.18
CA ALA A 185 -8.89 26.95 -8.42
C ALA A 185 -9.56 27.10 -7.05
N LEU A 186 -9.35 28.22 -6.36
CA LEU A 186 -9.81 28.40 -4.97
C LEU A 186 -10.86 29.50 -4.87
N LEU A 187 -10.56 30.73 -5.30
CA LEU A 187 -11.46 31.88 -5.05
C LEU A 187 -12.84 31.68 -5.68
N LYS A 188 -12.91 31.26 -6.95
CA LYS A 188 -14.19 30.97 -7.63
C LYS A 188 -15.03 29.88 -6.96
N LYS A 189 -14.40 28.98 -6.19
CA LYS A 189 -15.03 27.84 -5.51
C LYS A 189 -15.36 28.09 -4.04
N LEU A 190 -14.73 29.09 -3.42
CA LEU A 190 -14.75 29.27 -1.96
C LEU A 190 -15.29 30.65 -1.56
N ASP A 191 -14.98 31.71 -2.30
CA ASP A 191 -15.29 33.08 -1.91
C ASP A 191 -16.65 33.53 -2.46
N ASN A 192 -17.51 34.03 -1.58
CA ASN A 192 -18.88 34.47 -1.88
C ASN A 192 -18.93 35.75 -2.72
N GLN A 193 -17.83 36.51 -2.76
CA GLN A 193 -17.70 37.65 -3.67
C GLN A 193 -17.48 37.23 -5.13
N PHE A 194 -17.06 35.99 -5.38
CA PHE A 194 -16.91 35.45 -6.73
C PHE A 194 -18.13 34.66 -7.20
N SER A 195 -18.91 34.08 -6.28
CA SER A 195 -20.17 33.38 -6.57
C SER A 195 -21.07 33.36 -5.33
N GLU A 196 -22.34 33.70 -5.48
CA GLU A 196 -23.34 33.71 -4.39
C GLU A 196 -23.58 32.31 -3.79
N GLU A 197 -23.20 31.25 -4.50
CA GLU A 197 -23.34 29.87 -4.03
C GLU A 197 -22.26 29.46 -3.00
N ASN A 198 -21.18 30.24 -2.91
CA ASN A 198 -20.05 29.96 -2.05
C ASN A 198 -20.31 30.36 -0.59
N LEU A 199 -19.68 29.63 0.34
CA LEU A 199 -19.97 29.75 1.77
C LEU A 199 -19.11 30.78 2.50
N PHE A 200 -17.93 31.11 1.98
CA PHE A 200 -16.93 31.86 2.73
C PHE A 200 -16.74 33.28 2.19
N ARG A 201 -16.48 34.24 3.08
CA ARG A 201 -15.92 35.53 2.77
C ARG A 201 -14.41 35.47 2.95
N CYS A 202 -13.68 35.56 1.85
CA CYS A 202 -12.22 35.43 1.88
C CYS A 202 -11.52 36.80 1.91
N CYS A 203 -10.39 36.88 2.63
CA CYS A 203 -9.46 38.00 2.57
C CYS A 203 -8.23 37.59 1.75
N PHE A 204 -7.73 38.46 0.87
CA PHE A 204 -6.42 38.28 0.22
C PHE A 204 -5.79 39.62 -0.17
N GLU A 205 -4.46 39.59 -0.30
CA GLU A 205 -3.62 40.78 -0.49
C GLU A 205 -4.09 41.72 -1.60
N ALA A 206 -4.26 41.22 -2.83
CA ALA A 206 -4.55 42.05 -4.00
C ALA A 206 -5.90 42.81 -3.94
N ARG A 207 -6.81 42.45 -3.03
CA ARG A 207 -8.14 43.08 -2.90
C ARG A 207 -8.34 43.81 -1.57
N ASP A 208 -7.92 43.20 -0.47
CA ASP A 208 -8.34 43.61 0.86
C ASP A 208 -7.26 44.39 1.63
N PHE A 209 -6.02 44.46 1.14
CA PHE A 209 -4.96 45.24 1.82
C PHE A 209 -5.18 46.74 1.65
N LEU A 210 -4.97 47.48 2.74
CA LEU A 210 -5.15 48.93 2.77
C LEU A 210 -3.94 49.64 2.13
N PRO A 211 -4.14 50.43 1.07
CA PRO A 211 -3.05 51.18 0.46
C PRO A 211 -2.54 52.25 1.43
N GLY A 212 -1.23 52.34 1.61
CA GLY A 212 -0.58 53.30 2.52
C GLY A 212 -0.29 52.76 3.91
N GLU A 213 -0.84 51.60 4.28
CA GLU A 213 -0.44 50.86 5.48
C GLU A 213 0.81 50.01 5.24
N ASP A 214 1.57 49.76 6.31
CA ASP A 214 2.72 48.85 6.25
C ASP A 214 2.27 47.44 5.85
N HIS A 215 3.06 46.78 5.01
CA HIS A 215 2.69 45.49 4.45
C HIS A 215 2.59 44.39 5.53
N LEU A 216 3.47 44.42 6.53
CA LEU A 216 3.41 43.49 7.65
C LEU A 216 2.18 43.73 8.51
N THR A 217 1.81 45.00 8.71
CA THR A 217 0.55 45.37 9.40
C THR A 217 -0.66 44.83 8.66
N ASN A 218 -0.72 44.99 7.33
CA ASN A 218 -1.80 44.41 6.52
C ASN A 218 -1.89 42.88 6.65
N ILE A 219 -0.75 42.17 6.62
CA ILE A 219 -0.70 40.72 6.84
C ILE A 219 -1.24 40.36 8.24
N ARG A 220 -0.76 41.07 9.27
CA ARG A 220 -1.20 40.87 10.65
C ARG A 220 -2.71 41.07 10.77
N ASP A 221 -3.22 42.18 10.27
CA ASP A 221 -4.65 42.50 10.37
C ASP A 221 -5.49 41.48 9.60
N ALA A 222 -5.05 41.03 8.42
CA ALA A 222 -5.72 39.96 7.68
C ALA A 222 -5.75 38.63 8.44
N ILE A 223 -4.67 38.25 9.12
CA ILE A 223 -4.60 37.04 9.94
C ILE A 223 -5.56 37.14 11.12
N TRP A 224 -5.56 38.25 11.88
CA TRP A 224 -6.39 38.39 13.09
C TRP A 224 -7.87 38.65 12.78
N SER A 225 -8.18 39.30 11.67
CA SER A 225 -9.55 39.52 11.19
C SER A 225 -10.16 38.30 10.48
N SER A 226 -9.41 37.20 10.37
CA SER A 226 -9.85 35.94 9.77
C SER A 226 -9.92 34.80 10.78
N ARG A 227 -10.92 33.91 10.64
CA ARG A 227 -10.99 32.70 11.48
C ARG A 227 -9.88 31.71 11.18
N LYS A 228 -9.51 31.60 9.91
CA LYS A 228 -8.48 30.68 9.41
C LYS A 228 -7.53 31.40 8.47
N THR A 229 -6.26 31.02 8.51
CA THR A 229 -5.25 31.41 7.51
C THR A 229 -4.96 30.20 6.64
N VAL A 230 -5.21 30.31 5.34
CA VAL A 230 -4.94 29.28 4.34
C VAL A 230 -3.72 29.71 3.54
N CYS A 231 -2.58 29.04 3.76
CA CYS A 231 -1.36 29.30 3.02
C CYS A 231 -1.26 28.36 1.82
N VAL A 232 -1.26 28.91 0.60
CA VAL A 232 -1.07 28.17 -0.65
C VAL A 232 0.42 28.07 -0.94
N VAL A 233 1.03 27.01 -0.46
CA VAL A 233 2.47 26.77 -0.54
C VAL A 233 2.81 26.17 -1.91
N SER A 234 3.33 27.02 -2.79
CA SER A 234 3.92 26.69 -4.09
C SER A 234 5.45 26.89 -4.06
N LYS A 235 6.12 26.71 -5.21
CA LYS A 235 7.55 27.06 -5.34
C LYS A 235 7.79 28.57 -5.25
N GLU A 236 6.83 29.39 -5.70
CA GLU A 236 6.96 30.85 -5.66
C GLU A 236 6.64 31.37 -4.26
N PHE A 237 5.66 30.79 -3.57
CA PHE A 237 5.39 31.05 -2.15
C PHE A 237 6.66 30.89 -1.28
N LEU A 238 7.44 29.84 -1.51
CA LEU A 238 8.65 29.57 -0.72
C LEU A 238 9.81 30.55 -1.00
N LYS A 239 9.74 31.33 -2.09
CA LYS A 239 10.72 32.39 -2.40
C LYS A 239 10.25 33.75 -1.90
N ASP A 240 8.96 33.88 -1.62
CA ASP A 240 8.31 35.11 -1.23
C ASP A 240 8.44 35.31 0.29
N GLY A 241 9.19 36.36 0.67
CA GLY A 241 9.45 36.69 2.07
C GLY A 241 8.17 37.02 2.84
N TRP A 242 7.21 37.70 2.22
CA TRP A 242 5.96 38.09 2.85
C TRP A 242 5.06 36.88 3.09
N CYS A 243 5.02 35.95 2.14
CA CYS A 243 4.32 34.66 2.30
C CYS A 243 4.89 33.83 3.46
N LEU A 244 6.22 33.74 3.57
CA LEU A 244 6.88 33.02 4.68
C LEU A 244 6.65 33.71 6.03
N GLU A 245 6.62 35.05 6.05
CA GLU A 245 6.32 35.82 7.24
C GLU A 245 4.86 35.62 7.69
N ALA A 246 3.91 35.69 6.75
CA ALA A 246 2.51 35.38 7.01
C ALA A 246 2.31 33.96 7.57
N PHE A 247 3.02 32.97 7.02
CA PHE A 247 2.99 31.61 7.54
C PHE A 247 3.51 31.53 8.98
N THR A 248 4.63 32.22 9.26
CA THR A 248 5.27 32.23 10.58
C THR A 248 4.39 32.93 11.61
N LEU A 249 3.77 34.06 11.25
CA LEU A 249 2.82 34.78 12.10
C LEU A 249 1.57 33.94 12.40
N ALA A 250 0.99 33.30 11.38
CA ALA A 250 -0.17 32.44 11.57
C ALA A 250 0.15 31.21 12.43
N GLN A 251 1.35 30.65 12.29
CA GLN A 251 1.85 29.58 13.16
C GLN A 251 2.02 30.07 14.60
N GLY A 252 2.54 31.29 14.81
CA GLY A 252 2.63 31.93 16.11
C GLY A 252 1.26 32.04 16.78
N ARG A 253 0.27 32.61 16.08
CA ARG A 253 -1.11 32.71 16.56
C ARG A 253 -1.70 31.35 16.93
N MET A 254 -1.50 30.33 16.10
CA MET A 254 -1.95 28.96 16.35
C MET A 254 -1.39 28.38 17.66
N LEU A 255 -0.12 28.68 17.97
CA LEU A 255 0.55 28.21 19.18
C LEU A 255 0.14 29.03 20.42
N GLU A 256 -0.01 30.34 20.28
CA GLU A 256 -0.42 31.25 21.36
C GLU A 256 -1.86 31.02 21.80
N GLU A 257 -2.79 30.93 20.84
CA GLU A 257 -4.21 30.74 21.11
C GLU A 257 -4.56 29.27 21.38
N LEU A 258 -3.64 28.33 21.09
CA LEU A 258 -3.89 26.90 21.11
C LEU A 258 -5.15 26.54 20.31
N THR A 259 -5.29 27.11 19.12
CA THR A 259 -6.42 26.91 18.20
C THR A 259 -5.87 26.57 16.83
N ASP A 260 -6.47 25.58 16.15
CA ASP A 260 -6.07 25.21 14.79
C ASP A 260 -6.49 26.30 13.80
N VAL A 261 -5.70 27.37 13.65
CA VAL A 261 -6.02 28.52 12.78
C VAL A 261 -5.29 28.49 11.43
N LEU A 262 -4.34 27.58 11.23
CA LEU A 262 -3.46 27.57 10.05
C LEU A 262 -3.68 26.31 9.19
N VAL A 263 -4.06 26.51 7.94
CA VAL A 263 -4.22 25.45 6.94
C VAL A 263 -3.15 25.60 5.86
N MET A 264 -2.24 24.63 5.79
CA MET A 264 -1.24 24.57 4.72
C MET A 264 -1.79 23.77 3.54
N VAL A 265 -1.80 24.37 2.34
CA VAL A 265 -2.17 23.73 1.07
C VAL A 265 -0.97 23.71 0.15
N VAL A 266 -0.45 22.53 -0.16
CA VAL A 266 0.70 22.34 -1.05
C VAL A 266 0.24 22.21 -2.50
N VAL A 267 0.76 23.07 -3.37
CA VAL A 267 0.40 23.13 -4.79
C VAL A 267 1.61 22.86 -5.67
N GLY A 268 1.38 22.08 -6.73
CA GLY A 268 2.39 21.72 -7.71
C GLY A 268 3.30 20.57 -7.26
N LYS A 269 4.15 20.13 -8.20
CA LYS A 269 5.09 19.02 -7.96
C LYS A 269 6.27 19.49 -7.12
N MET A 270 6.15 19.33 -5.81
CA MET A 270 7.20 19.63 -4.83
C MET A 270 7.55 18.38 -4.04
N ALA A 271 8.84 18.03 -4.06
CA ALA A 271 9.33 16.91 -3.28
C ALA A 271 9.43 17.28 -1.80
N HIS A 272 9.22 16.30 -0.93
CA HIS A 272 9.26 16.50 0.53
C HIS A 272 10.56 17.20 1.01
N TYR A 273 11.71 16.85 0.42
CA TYR A 273 12.99 17.47 0.79
C TYR A 273 13.07 18.97 0.46
N GLN A 274 12.36 19.44 -0.57
CA GLN A 274 12.34 20.85 -0.95
C GLN A 274 11.61 21.68 0.10
N LEU A 275 10.47 21.16 0.58
CA LEU A 275 9.69 21.78 1.64
C LEU A 275 10.45 21.81 2.97
N MET A 276 11.14 20.71 3.30
CA MET A 276 11.94 20.58 4.53
C MET A 276 13.11 21.57 4.64
N LYS A 277 13.55 22.16 3.51
CA LYS A 277 14.61 23.18 3.47
C LYS A 277 14.18 24.49 4.14
N TYR A 278 12.88 24.80 4.13
CA TYR A 278 12.36 26.08 4.61
C TYR A 278 11.89 25.97 6.05
N GLN A 279 12.52 26.73 6.95
CA GLN A 279 12.29 26.62 8.40
C GLN A 279 10.83 26.91 8.78
N ALA A 280 10.19 27.93 8.19
CA ALA A 280 8.82 28.33 8.51
C ALA A 280 7.82 27.17 8.39
N VAL A 281 7.88 26.42 7.30
CA VAL A 281 6.93 25.32 7.01
C VAL A 281 7.39 23.96 7.53
N ARG A 282 8.64 23.82 7.96
CA ARG A 282 9.27 22.53 8.28
C ARG A 282 8.48 21.73 9.32
N ALA A 283 7.97 22.37 10.37
CA ALA A 283 7.21 21.70 11.41
C ALA A 283 5.92 21.04 10.87
N PHE A 284 5.17 21.77 10.02
CA PHE A 284 3.97 21.25 9.36
C PHE A 284 4.28 20.10 8.40
N VAL A 285 5.39 20.22 7.67
CA VAL A 285 5.84 19.21 6.71
C VAL A 285 6.25 17.92 7.42
N GLN A 286 6.95 18.02 8.56
CA GLN A 286 7.32 16.86 9.39
C GLN A 286 6.10 16.14 9.95
N ARG A 287 5.11 16.89 10.44
CA ARG A 287 3.88 16.34 11.02
C ARG A 287 2.87 15.87 9.96
N ARG A 288 3.11 16.17 8.67
CA ARG A 288 2.19 15.92 7.55
C ARG A 288 0.83 16.58 7.75
N GLU A 289 0.82 17.77 8.35
CA GLU A 289 -0.39 18.52 8.70
C GLU A 289 -0.91 19.42 7.55
N TYR A 290 -0.62 19.05 6.29
CA TYR A 290 -0.97 19.83 5.10
C TYR A 290 -1.92 19.07 4.16
N LEU A 291 -2.66 19.82 3.34
CA LEU A 291 -3.42 19.29 2.21
C LEU A 291 -2.55 19.36 0.96
N THR A 292 -2.62 18.36 0.09
CA THR A 292 -1.93 18.39 -1.20
C THR A 292 -2.97 18.56 -2.29
N TRP A 293 -2.74 19.50 -3.21
CA TRP A 293 -3.57 19.65 -4.38
C TRP A 293 -3.52 18.37 -5.24
N PRO A 294 -4.68 17.78 -5.60
CA PRO A 294 -4.70 16.52 -6.33
C PRO A 294 -4.21 16.69 -7.77
N GLU A 295 -3.44 15.72 -8.27
CA GLU A 295 -3.05 15.65 -9.69
C GLU A 295 -4.18 15.07 -10.56
N ASP A 296 -5.02 14.19 -9.99
CA ASP A 296 -6.17 13.61 -10.67
C ASP A 296 -7.43 14.48 -10.44
N PRO A 297 -8.09 14.99 -11.50
CA PRO A 297 -9.34 15.72 -11.37
C PRO A 297 -10.45 14.97 -10.63
N GLN A 298 -10.42 13.63 -10.60
CA GLN A 298 -11.40 12.81 -9.88
C GLN A 298 -11.35 13.02 -8.36
N ASP A 299 -10.20 13.42 -7.80
CA ASP A 299 -10.01 13.63 -6.36
C ASP A 299 -10.28 15.09 -5.95
N LEU A 300 -10.65 15.97 -6.90
CA LEU A 300 -10.79 17.39 -6.65
C LEU A 300 -11.96 17.74 -5.71
N GLU A 301 -13.09 17.04 -5.86
CA GLU A 301 -14.24 17.21 -4.97
C GLU A 301 -13.89 16.84 -3.52
N TRP A 302 -13.17 15.71 -3.34
CA TRP A 302 -12.69 15.27 -2.03
C TRP A 302 -11.74 16.30 -1.39
N PHE A 303 -10.88 16.91 -2.21
CA PHE A 303 -9.99 17.97 -1.74
C PHE A 303 -10.77 19.17 -1.20
N TYR A 304 -11.78 19.67 -1.93
CA TYR A 304 -12.59 20.80 -1.48
C TYR A 304 -13.33 20.50 -0.19
N GLU A 305 -13.95 19.32 -0.05
CA GLU A 305 -14.61 18.92 1.19
C GLU A 305 -13.67 18.97 2.38
N ARG A 306 -12.45 18.45 2.22
CA ARG A 306 -11.45 18.44 3.28
C ARG A 306 -10.95 19.84 3.61
N LEU A 307 -10.82 20.71 2.62
CA LEU A 307 -10.46 22.11 2.82
C LEU A 307 -11.57 22.88 3.55
N VAL A 308 -12.81 22.79 3.07
CA VAL A 308 -14.01 23.38 3.69
C VAL A 308 -14.16 22.89 5.14
N SER A 309 -14.00 21.59 5.37
CA SER A 309 -14.04 21.00 6.71
C SER A 309 -12.96 21.57 7.63
N LYS A 310 -11.72 21.73 7.15
CA LYS A 310 -10.64 22.37 7.93
C LYS A 310 -10.94 23.85 8.23
N ILE A 311 -11.56 24.57 7.30
CA ILE A 311 -11.91 25.97 7.47
C ILE A 311 -13.04 26.13 8.50
N LEU A 312 -14.04 25.25 8.49
CA LEU A 312 -15.19 25.29 9.41
C LEU A 312 -14.90 24.73 10.81
N LYS A 313 -13.86 23.92 10.97
CA LYS A 313 -13.63 23.21 12.22
C LYS A 313 -12.95 24.09 13.27
N ASP A 314 -13.68 24.49 14.29
CA ASP A 314 -13.10 25.16 15.46
C ASP A 314 -12.50 24.13 16.43
N THR A 315 -11.19 23.90 16.33
CA THR A 315 -10.50 22.99 17.25
C THR A 315 -9.63 23.80 18.21
N LYS A 316 -10.06 23.91 19.47
CA LYS A 316 -9.15 24.24 20.57
C LYS A 316 -8.18 23.06 20.71
N VAL A 317 -6.91 23.28 20.42
CA VAL A 317 -5.80 22.34 20.63
C VAL A 317 -5.75 22.02 22.12
N LYS A 318 -5.89 20.75 22.48
CA LYS A 318 -5.86 20.31 23.88
C LYS A 318 -4.52 20.70 24.49
N LYS A 319 -4.53 21.46 25.60
CA LYS A 319 -3.35 21.62 26.46
C LYS A 319 -2.82 20.24 26.81
N PHE A 320 -1.53 19.99 26.57
CA PHE A 320 -0.83 19.00 27.38
C PHE A 320 -0.86 19.57 28.79
N ALA A 321 -1.53 18.87 29.71
CA ALA A 321 -1.42 19.18 31.13
C ALA A 321 0.06 19.02 31.47
N GLU A 322 0.71 20.13 31.77
CA GLU A 322 1.98 20.15 32.46
C GLU A 322 1.71 19.52 33.83
N ASP A 323 2.38 18.41 34.15
CA ASP A 323 2.31 17.75 35.46
C ASP A 323 2.71 18.78 36.52
N GLN A 324 1.72 19.43 37.14
CA GLN A 324 1.93 20.12 38.40
C GLN A 324 2.02 19.04 39.49
N PRO A 325 3.07 19.02 40.32
CA PRO A 325 3.08 18.18 41.50
C PRO A 325 1.93 18.60 42.41
N GLU A 326 1.08 17.63 42.73
CA GLU A 326 -0.06 17.74 43.63
C GLU A 326 0.38 18.32 44.99
N PRO A 327 -0.27 19.38 45.51
CA PRO A 327 0.01 19.86 46.86
C PRO A 327 -0.50 18.85 47.88
N ALA A 328 0.41 18.32 48.70
CA ALA A 328 0.10 17.41 49.80
C ALA A 328 -0.99 18.00 50.72
N GLN A 329 -2.06 17.22 50.93
CA GLN A 329 -3.07 17.49 51.96
C GLN A 329 -2.46 17.29 53.36
N PRO A 330 -2.72 18.19 54.32
CA PRO A 330 -2.38 17.95 55.71
C PRO A 330 -3.44 17.07 56.38
N ASP A 331 -2.99 15.92 56.90
CA ASP A 331 -3.77 15.05 57.77
C ASP A 331 -3.91 15.63 59.19
N ALA A 332 -5.04 15.26 59.78
CA ALA A 332 -5.33 15.11 61.22
C ALA A 332 -5.80 16.32 62.05
N GLN A 333 -6.84 16.00 62.82
CA GLN A 333 -7.66 16.83 63.68
C GLN A 333 -7.01 17.14 65.04
N THR A 334 -7.52 18.22 65.61
CA THR A 334 -7.31 18.82 66.93
C THR A 334 -7.34 17.86 68.12
N GLN A 335 -6.36 17.97 69.02
CA GLN A 335 -6.55 17.78 70.47
C GLN A 335 -5.78 18.88 71.21
N GLU A 336 -6.49 19.58 72.11
CA GLU A 336 -5.97 20.49 73.12
C GLU A 336 -5.13 19.71 74.14
N GLU A 337 -3.97 20.24 74.55
CA GLU A 337 -3.73 20.75 75.92
C GLU A 337 -2.26 21.11 76.16
N GLU A 338 -2.09 22.23 76.87
CA GLU A 338 -1.02 22.57 77.82
C GLU A 338 0.47 22.68 77.39
N GLY A 339 1.03 23.89 77.66
CA GLY A 339 2.21 23.96 78.51
C GLY A 339 3.57 24.37 77.90
N ILE A 340 3.89 25.66 78.04
CA ILE A 340 5.16 26.20 78.60
C ILE A 340 6.51 25.95 77.87
N GLN A 341 7.03 27.07 77.33
CA GLN A 341 8.41 27.64 77.39
C GLN A 341 9.68 26.90 76.91
N LEU A 342 10.46 27.72 76.19
CA LEU A 342 11.93 27.87 76.12
C LEU A 342 12.83 26.74 75.55
N GLU A 343 13.55 27.14 74.49
CA GLU A 343 15.01 27.29 74.41
C GLU A 343 15.76 26.55 73.28
N ASN A 344 16.50 27.39 72.53
CA ASN A 344 17.85 27.24 72.00
C ASN A 344 18.30 25.99 71.22
N ILE A 345 18.56 26.25 69.93
CA ILE A 345 19.86 26.13 69.23
C ILE A 345 20.67 24.84 69.46
N GLY A 346 20.85 24.07 68.38
CA GLY A 346 21.98 23.17 68.20
C GLY A 346 21.88 22.37 66.88
N PRO A 347 22.83 22.49 65.93
CA PRO A 347 22.78 21.81 64.63
C PRO A 347 23.40 20.38 64.72
N ILE A 348 23.60 19.75 63.55
CA ILE A 348 24.54 18.63 63.23
C ILE A 348 23.80 17.27 62.96
N PRO A 349 24.24 16.39 62.03
CA PRO A 349 24.74 16.55 60.65
C PRO A 349 24.11 15.53 59.65
N CYS A 350 24.44 15.67 58.37
CA CYS A 350 24.31 14.59 57.37
C CYS A 350 25.40 13.51 57.53
N GLN A 351 24.99 12.25 57.48
CA GLN A 351 25.74 11.05 57.08
C GLN A 351 24.69 10.08 56.52
N LEU A 352 24.84 9.36 55.40
CA LEU A 352 25.94 9.08 54.48
C LEU A 352 25.33 8.67 53.13
#